data_AF-R7QJ61-F1
#
_entry.id   AF-R7QJ61-F1
#
_cell.length_a   1.000
_cell.length_b   1.000
_cell.length_c   1.000
_cell.angle_alpha   90.00
_cell.angle_beta   90.00
_cell.angle_gamma   90.00
#
_symmetry.space_group_name_H-M   'P 1'
#
loop_
_entity.id
_entity.type
_entity.pdbx_description
1 polymer ?
#
loop_
_entity_poly.entity_id
_entity_poly.type
_entity_poly.pdbx_seq_one_letter_code
_entity_poly.pdbx_strand_id
1 'polypeptide(L)'
;MKPKLRKGEYGQAIVDGVHATVKIVSGMEVQPVEENSSGSFFVVIFFFVGASFVAMIAILWPHLHAVFAGKARRNQKFKQCKEALENIDKDRACAENNQFVATSCPICLNDFKQSRDEDNEDTEEEEAQPLVEIDTNGPKSTNVGSSEHNVKYVSTGNGLRTANAGTGTTEQDVTSEGEDAVKILPCGHKFHERCILQWFATPQRINSQCPICRQSVLEPKTVESRTNNGQPSGWDVYESEYFFRMRRAHHYYSDFIRLDMMNDWNSRRRDQEPMTTSPELTRLDPAAVTEARRWS
;
A
#
# COMPACT_ATOMS: atom_id res chain seq x y z
N MET A 1 -39.30 -25.50 -43.14
CA MET A 1 -38.66 -26.11 -44.35
C MET A 1 -39.69 -26.96 -45.10
N LYS A 2 -39.90 -26.71 -46.41
CA LYS A 2 -40.97 -27.35 -47.20
C LYS A 2 -40.81 -28.88 -47.22
N PRO A 3 -41.84 -29.67 -46.88
CA PRO A 3 -41.72 -31.11 -46.63
C PRO A 3 -41.28 -31.93 -47.85
N LYS A 4 -41.54 -31.44 -49.07
CA LYS A 4 -41.19 -32.11 -50.34
C LYS A 4 -39.67 -32.13 -50.62
N LEU A 5 -38.92 -31.13 -50.15
CA LEU A 5 -37.46 -31.09 -50.31
C LEU A 5 -36.74 -32.11 -49.42
N ARG A 6 -37.35 -32.50 -48.29
CA ARG A 6 -36.78 -33.49 -47.38
C ARG A 6 -36.96 -34.93 -47.86
N LYS A 7 -37.91 -35.18 -48.76
CA LYS A 7 -38.21 -36.52 -49.31
C LYS A 7 -37.48 -36.83 -50.64
N GLY A 8 -36.63 -35.91 -51.12
CA GLY A 8 -35.92 -36.07 -52.39
C GLY A 8 -36.78 -35.87 -53.64
N GLU A 9 -38.02 -35.41 -53.49
CA GLU A 9 -38.97 -35.17 -54.59
C GLU A 9 -38.77 -33.78 -55.22
N TYR A 10 -37.57 -33.54 -55.77
CA TYR A 10 -37.18 -32.23 -56.30
C TYR A 10 -38.05 -31.80 -57.49
N GLY A 11 -38.45 -32.74 -58.35
CA GLY A 11 -39.29 -32.45 -59.52
C GLY A 11 -40.63 -31.82 -59.13
N GLN A 12 -41.30 -32.39 -58.12
CA GLN A 12 -42.59 -31.87 -57.66
C GLN A 12 -42.44 -30.51 -56.96
N ALA A 13 -41.34 -30.31 -56.24
CA ALA A 13 -41.06 -29.04 -55.57
C ALA A 13 -40.83 -27.88 -56.56
N ILE A 14 -40.19 -28.16 -57.70
CA ILE A 14 -39.99 -27.18 -58.77
C ILE A 14 -41.32 -26.83 -59.43
N VAL A 15 -42.14 -27.83 -59.75
CA VAL A 15 -43.48 -27.61 -60.36
C VAL A 15 -44.38 -26.77 -59.45
N ASP A 16 -44.43 -27.09 -58.14
CA ASP A 16 -45.18 -26.30 -57.16
C ASP A 16 -44.64 -24.85 -57.06
N GLY A 17 -43.32 -24.68 -57.16
CA GLY A 17 -42.66 -23.38 -57.17
C GLY A 17 -43.07 -22.53 -58.37
N VAL A 18 -43.01 -23.10 -59.58
CA VAL A 18 -43.43 -22.42 -60.81
C VAL A 18 -44.91 -22.06 -60.76
N HIS A 19 -45.77 -22.96 -60.29
CA HIS A 19 -47.20 -22.64 -60.11
C HIS A 19 -47.43 -21.50 -59.12
N ALA A 20 -46.67 -21.43 -58.02
CA ALA A 20 -46.75 -20.32 -57.08
C ALA A 20 -46.32 -18.99 -57.73
N THR A 21 -45.24 -18.99 -58.52
CA THR A 21 -44.78 -17.79 -59.25
C THR A 21 -45.80 -17.33 -60.28
N VAL A 22 -46.41 -18.26 -61.04
CA VAL A 22 -47.46 -17.94 -62.02
C VAL A 22 -48.67 -17.29 -61.34
N LYS A 23 -49.10 -17.79 -60.16
CA LYS A 23 -50.18 -17.17 -59.39
C LYS A 23 -49.87 -15.73 -58.97
N ILE A 24 -48.63 -15.46 -58.54
CA ILE A 24 -48.16 -14.11 -58.15
C ILE A 24 -48.19 -13.17 -59.37
N VAL A 25 -47.68 -13.62 -60.52
CA VAL A 25 -47.66 -12.81 -61.75
C VAL A 25 -49.07 -12.56 -62.28
N SER A 26 -50.00 -13.49 -62.07
CA SER A 26 -51.41 -13.33 -62.46
C SER A 26 -52.22 -12.42 -61.51
N GLY A 27 -51.59 -11.78 -60.53
CA GLY A 27 -52.26 -10.86 -59.61
C GLY A 27 -53.24 -11.54 -58.64
N MET A 28 -53.17 -12.88 -58.50
CA MET A 28 -53.96 -13.59 -57.52
C MET A 28 -53.25 -13.53 -56.16
N GLU A 29 -53.96 -13.02 -55.16
CA GLU A 29 -53.47 -12.89 -53.80
C GLU A 29 -53.19 -14.27 -53.20
N VAL A 30 -51.91 -14.55 -52.93
CA VAL A 30 -51.46 -15.81 -52.34
C VAL A 30 -51.73 -15.75 -50.85
N GLN A 31 -52.67 -16.57 -50.36
CA GLN A 31 -52.89 -16.68 -48.92
C GLN A 31 -51.60 -17.18 -48.23
N PRO A 32 -51.15 -16.50 -47.16
CA PRO A 32 -49.94 -16.89 -46.46
C PRO A 32 -50.13 -18.29 -45.86
N VAL A 33 -49.17 -19.17 -46.15
CA VAL A 33 -49.09 -20.49 -45.53
C VAL A 33 -48.94 -20.27 -44.02
N GLU A 34 -49.90 -20.76 -43.22
CA GLU A 34 -49.81 -20.74 -41.76
C GLU A 34 -48.56 -21.51 -41.30
N GLU A 35 -47.50 -20.77 -41.00
CA GLU A 35 -46.30 -21.31 -40.37
C GLU A 35 -46.63 -21.67 -38.92
N ASN A 36 -46.63 -22.97 -38.63
CA ASN A 36 -46.95 -23.49 -37.32
C ASN A 36 -46.01 -22.88 -36.26
N SER A 37 -46.62 -22.19 -35.29
CA SER A 37 -46.03 -21.33 -34.24
C SER A 37 -45.27 -22.13 -33.17
N SER A 38 -44.24 -22.88 -33.56
CA SER A 38 -43.35 -23.59 -32.62
C SER A 38 -42.10 -22.79 -32.25
N GLY A 39 -41.74 -21.76 -33.03
CA GLY A 39 -40.58 -20.90 -32.75
C GLY A 39 -40.78 -19.93 -31.58
N SER A 40 -42.03 -19.50 -31.33
CA SER A 40 -42.36 -18.53 -30.28
C SER A 40 -42.12 -19.10 -28.88
N PHE A 41 -42.41 -20.38 -28.66
CA PHE A 41 -42.27 -21.02 -27.35
C PHE A 41 -40.80 -21.15 -26.89
N PHE A 42 -39.88 -21.47 -27.80
CA PHE A 42 -38.46 -21.56 -27.46
C PHE A 42 -37.88 -20.20 -27.06
N VAL A 43 -38.23 -19.14 -27.79
CA VAL A 43 -37.77 -17.78 -27.50
C VAL A 43 -38.18 -17.37 -26.08
N VAL A 44 -39.44 -17.62 -25.70
CA VAL A 44 -39.95 -17.30 -24.37
C VAL A 44 -39.20 -18.05 -23.26
N ILE A 45 -38.93 -19.35 -23.44
CA ILE A 45 -38.16 -20.14 -22.47
C ILE A 45 -36.73 -19.59 -22.30
N PHE A 46 -36.04 -19.27 -23.39
CA PHE A 46 -34.68 -18.72 -23.32
C PHE A 46 -34.65 -17.36 -22.60
N PHE A 47 -35.66 -16.52 -22.79
CA PHE A 47 -35.78 -15.27 -22.04
C PHE A 47 -35.97 -15.49 -20.54
N PHE A 48 -36.84 -16.42 -20.14
CA PHE A 48 -37.05 -16.71 -18.72
C PHE A 48 -35.84 -17.37 -18.06
N VAL A 49 -35.22 -18.36 -18.71
CA VAL A 49 -34.01 -19.02 -18.19
C VAL A 49 -32.83 -18.04 -18.12
N GLY A 50 -32.65 -17.20 -19.15
CA GLY A 50 -31.63 -16.16 -19.17
C GLY A 50 -31.86 -15.12 -18.07
N ALA A 51 -33.09 -14.63 -17.90
CA ALA A 51 -33.42 -13.67 -16.86
C ALA A 51 -33.21 -14.24 -15.44
N SER A 52 -33.58 -15.50 -15.21
CA SER A 52 -33.31 -16.20 -13.94
C SER A 52 -31.81 -16.38 -13.70
N PHE A 53 -31.02 -16.70 -14.72
CA PHE A 53 -29.57 -16.83 -14.58
C PHE A 53 -28.89 -15.49 -14.25
N VAL A 54 -29.30 -14.41 -14.91
CA VAL A 54 -28.82 -13.06 -14.61
C VAL A 54 -29.22 -12.63 -13.19
N ALA A 55 -30.44 -12.92 -12.75
CA ALA A 55 -30.88 -12.65 -11.39
C ALA A 55 -30.07 -13.45 -10.35
N MET A 56 -29.80 -14.73 -10.62
CA MET A 56 -28.95 -15.56 -9.75
C MET A 56 -27.52 -15.03 -9.65
N ILE A 57 -26.93 -14.61 -10.77
CA ILE A 57 -25.60 -13.97 -10.75
C ILE A 57 -25.65 -12.66 -9.97
N ALA A 58 -26.64 -11.81 -10.20
CA ALA A 58 -26.76 -10.52 -9.50
C ALA A 58 -26.87 -10.68 -7.97
N ILE A 59 -27.48 -11.78 -7.50
CA ILE A 59 -27.63 -12.07 -6.07
C ILE A 59 -26.37 -12.74 -5.49
N LEU A 60 -25.74 -13.68 -6.21
CA LEU A 60 -24.61 -14.46 -5.70
C LEU A 60 -23.25 -13.76 -5.87
N TRP A 61 -23.08 -12.95 -6.91
CA TRP A 61 -21.83 -12.25 -7.22
C TRP A 61 -21.35 -11.32 -6.09
N PRO A 62 -22.20 -10.50 -5.45
CA PRO A 62 -21.77 -9.63 -4.36
C PRO A 62 -21.22 -10.42 -3.17
N HIS A 63 -21.86 -11.54 -2.80
CA HIS A 63 -21.40 -12.40 -1.71
C HIS A 63 -20.06 -13.05 -2.02
N LEU A 64 -19.90 -13.59 -3.23
CA LEU A 64 -18.65 -14.21 -3.64
C LEU A 64 -17.52 -13.16 -3.72
N HIS A 65 -17.79 -11.99 -4.29
CA HIS A 65 -16.83 -10.90 -4.39
C HIS A 65 -16.41 -10.37 -3.01
N ALA A 66 -17.32 -10.28 -2.03
CA ALA A 66 -16.99 -9.88 -0.68
C ALA A 66 -16.00 -10.85 0.01
N VAL A 67 -16.17 -12.15 -0.19
CA VAL A 67 -15.26 -13.19 0.36
C VAL A 67 -13.88 -13.10 -0.29
N PHE A 68 -13.81 -12.96 -1.62
CA PHE A 68 -12.53 -12.82 -2.32
C PHE A 68 -11.82 -11.50 -1.99
N ALA A 69 -12.56 -10.39 -1.91
CA ALA A 69 -12.01 -9.09 -1.54
C ALA A 69 -11.46 -9.09 -0.10
N GLY A 70 -12.09 -9.81 0.83
CA GLY A 70 -11.59 -9.97 2.20
C GLY A 70 -10.22 -10.63 2.26
N LYS A 71 -10.00 -11.70 1.48
CA LYS A 71 -8.71 -12.38 1.40
C LYS A 71 -7.62 -11.47 0.82
N ALA A 72 -7.93 -10.76 -0.27
CA ALA A 72 -6.99 -9.82 -0.90
C ALA A 72 -6.55 -8.71 0.06
N ARG A 73 -7.51 -8.10 0.80
CA ARG A 73 -7.22 -7.05 1.80
C ARG A 73 -6.30 -7.55 2.91
N ARG A 74 -6.55 -8.76 3.43
CA ARG A 74 -5.70 -9.36 4.48
C ARG A 74 -4.27 -9.58 3.98
N ASN A 75 -4.10 -10.08 2.75
CA ASN A 75 -2.79 -10.28 2.13
C ASN A 75 -2.04 -8.95 1.97
N GLN A 76 -2.73 -7.91 1.51
CA GLN A 76 -2.15 -6.57 1.36
C GLN A 76 -1.68 -6.01 2.71
N LYS A 77 -2.50 -6.12 3.77
CA LYS A 77 -2.10 -5.68 5.11
C LYS A 77 -0.91 -6.48 5.66
N PHE A 78 -0.85 -7.79 5.40
CA PHE A 78 0.31 -8.61 5.78
C PHE A 78 1.58 -8.18 5.04
N LYS A 79 1.48 -7.86 3.74
CA LYS A 79 2.61 -7.33 2.97
C LYS A 79 3.14 -6.01 3.57
N GLN A 80 2.25 -5.08 3.89
CA GLN A 80 2.62 -3.81 4.54
C GLN A 80 3.25 -4.03 5.93
N CYS A 81 2.70 -4.96 6.72
CA CYS A 81 3.28 -5.34 8.00
C CYS A 81 4.72 -5.87 7.84
N LYS A 82 4.95 -6.73 6.85
CA LYS A 82 6.28 -7.30 6.57
C LYS A 82 7.28 -6.24 6.14
N GLU A 83 6.86 -5.33 5.26
CA GLU A 83 7.66 -4.19 4.81
C GLU A 83 8.04 -3.25 5.97
N ALA A 84 7.09 -2.93 6.85
CA ALA A 84 7.36 -2.13 8.03
C ALA A 84 8.38 -2.79 8.98
N LEU A 85 8.27 -4.11 9.19
CA LEU A 85 9.24 -4.87 9.99
C LEU A 85 10.62 -4.92 9.34
N GLU A 86 10.67 -5.09 8.02
CA GLU A 86 11.92 -5.07 7.26
C GLU A 86 12.64 -3.73 7.38
N ASN A 87 11.90 -2.62 7.31
CA ASN A 87 12.48 -1.29 7.49
C ASN A 87 13.00 -1.07 8.91
N ILE A 88 12.32 -1.60 9.94
CA ILE A 88 12.83 -1.57 11.32
C ILE A 88 14.11 -2.43 11.43
N ASP A 89 14.16 -3.61 10.80
CA ASP A 89 15.35 -4.46 10.77
C ASP A 89 16.53 -3.78 10.07
N LYS A 90 16.29 -3.04 8.96
CA LYS A 90 17.31 -2.24 8.27
C LYS A 90 17.84 -1.10 9.16
N ASP A 91 16.93 -0.34 9.78
CA ASP A 91 17.28 0.74 10.71
C ASP A 91 18.14 0.21 11.87
N ARG A 92 17.80 -0.97 12.39
CA ARG A 92 18.54 -1.69 13.42
C ARG A 92 19.96 -2.04 12.98
N ALA A 93 20.12 -2.62 11.79
CA ALA A 93 21.43 -2.94 11.22
C ALA A 93 22.28 -1.67 10.97
N CYS A 94 21.66 -0.56 10.55
CA CYS A 94 22.36 0.72 10.41
C CYS A 94 22.82 1.28 11.77
N ALA A 95 22.02 1.10 12.83
CA ALA A 95 22.39 1.51 14.18
C ALA A 95 23.59 0.72 14.73
N GLU A 96 23.71 -0.57 14.41
CA GLU A 96 24.88 -1.40 14.72
C GLU A 96 26.18 -0.81 14.21
N ASN A 97 26.14 -0.23 13.01
CA ASN A 97 27.30 0.36 12.36
C ASN A 97 27.51 1.84 12.70
N ASN A 98 26.77 2.39 13.69
CA ASN A 98 26.73 3.82 14.02
C ASN A 98 26.35 4.72 12.82
N GLN A 99 25.60 4.18 11.85
CA GLN A 99 25.18 4.84 10.62
C GLN A 99 23.67 5.05 10.56
N PHE A 100 22.99 5.02 11.72
CA PHE A 100 21.53 5.19 11.75
C PHE A 100 21.10 6.58 11.28
N VAL A 101 20.27 6.60 10.24
CA VAL A 101 19.54 7.78 9.76
C VAL A 101 18.09 7.37 9.59
N ALA A 102 17.17 8.10 10.24
CA ALA A 102 15.74 7.84 10.09
C ALA A 102 15.30 8.05 8.62
N THR A 103 14.97 6.95 7.94
CA THR A 103 14.50 6.89 6.53
C THR A 103 12.97 6.89 6.41
N SER A 104 12.28 6.51 7.49
CA SER A 104 10.82 6.43 7.57
C SER A 104 10.26 7.13 8.79
N CYS A 105 8.99 7.51 8.75
CA CYS A 105 8.34 8.19 9.86
C CYS A 105 8.02 7.22 11.01
N PRO A 106 8.48 7.47 12.25
CA PRO A 106 8.20 6.60 13.39
C PRO A 106 6.70 6.50 13.74
N ILE A 107 5.88 7.49 13.37
CA ILE A 107 4.45 7.53 13.70
C ILE A 107 3.64 6.66 12.75
N CYS A 108 3.83 6.76 11.42
CA CYS A 108 3.02 6.03 10.44
C CYS A 108 3.76 4.84 9.79
N LEU A 109 5.07 4.72 10.01
CA LEU A 109 5.97 3.70 9.46
C LEU A 109 6.19 3.75 7.95
N ASN A 110 5.68 4.77 7.26
CA ASN A 110 5.95 4.99 5.84
C ASN A 110 7.25 5.76 5.64
N ASP A 111 7.90 5.53 4.51
CA ASP A 111 9.13 6.21 4.13
C ASP A 111 8.94 7.71 3.94
N PHE A 112 10.02 8.46 4.15
CA PHE A 112 10.07 9.86 3.73
C PHE A 112 10.30 9.89 2.22
N LYS A 113 9.43 10.59 1.48
CA LYS A 113 9.73 10.88 0.07
C LYS A 113 11.01 11.71 0.06
N GLN A 114 12.07 11.17 -0.54
CA GLN A 114 13.24 11.99 -0.87
C GLN A 114 12.73 13.05 -1.85
N SER A 115 12.90 14.32 -1.53
CA SER A 115 12.79 15.37 -2.54
C SER A 115 13.81 14.98 -3.60
N ARG A 116 13.32 14.51 -4.75
CA ARG A 116 14.19 14.38 -5.92
C ARG A 116 14.66 15.79 -6.20
N ASP A 117 15.94 16.02 -6.03
CA ASP A 117 16.62 17.10 -6.72
C ASP A 117 16.43 16.77 -8.21
N GLU A 118 15.41 17.38 -8.82
CA GLU A 118 15.19 17.41 -10.27
C GLU A 118 16.22 18.36 -10.91
N ASP A 119 17.50 18.17 -10.61
CA ASP A 119 18.61 18.88 -11.24
C ASP A 119 19.74 17.87 -11.50
N ASN A 120 19.51 16.86 -12.35
CA ASN A 120 20.61 16.30 -13.12
C ASN A 120 20.11 15.90 -14.50
N GLU A 121 20.24 16.89 -15.38
CA GLU A 121 20.28 16.79 -16.83
C GLU A 121 20.93 15.47 -17.28
N ASP A 122 20.21 14.82 -18.19
CA ASP A 122 20.77 13.80 -19.08
C ASP A 122 22.05 14.35 -19.72
N THR A 123 23.21 13.87 -19.27
CA THR A 123 24.41 13.91 -20.10
C THR A 123 24.84 12.48 -20.35
N GLU A 124 24.57 12.08 -21.58
CA GLU A 124 24.90 10.78 -22.14
C GLU A 124 26.41 10.51 -22.13
N GLU A 125 26.67 9.22 -22.20
CA GLU A 125 27.91 8.46 -22.09
C GLU A 125 28.98 8.85 -23.13
N GLU A 126 30.26 8.95 -22.71
CA GLU A 126 31.39 8.61 -23.60
C GLU A 126 32.61 8.05 -22.83
N GLU A 127 32.80 6.74 -23.00
CA GLU A 127 34.02 5.92 -23.09
C GLU A 127 35.28 6.16 -22.22
N ALA A 128 35.45 5.24 -21.26
CA ALA A 128 36.60 4.33 -21.05
C ALA A 128 38.10 4.77 -21.13
N GLN A 129 38.75 4.66 -19.96
CA GLN A 129 40.07 4.03 -19.63
C GLN A 129 41.40 4.83 -19.80
N PRO A 130 42.53 4.47 -19.11
CA PRO A 130 42.77 3.48 -18.03
C PRO A 130 43.64 3.96 -16.82
N LEU A 131 43.66 3.09 -15.79
CA LEU A 131 44.55 2.86 -14.63
C LEU A 131 45.95 3.53 -14.56
N VAL A 132 46.29 4.04 -13.36
CA VAL A 132 47.63 3.91 -12.74
C VAL A 132 47.50 3.75 -11.22
N GLU A 133 47.99 2.62 -10.70
CA GLU A 133 48.25 2.34 -9.28
C GLU A 133 49.48 3.12 -8.78
N ILE A 134 49.55 3.47 -7.49
CA ILE A 134 50.74 3.30 -6.63
C ILE A 134 50.36 3.49 -5.15
N ASP A 135 51.00 2.64 -4.36
CA ASP A 135 50.83 2.28 -2.96
C ASP A 135 51.17 3.31 -1.86
N THR A 136 50.42 3.17 -0.77
CA THR A 136 50.79 3.14 0.67
C THR A 136 51.38 4.34 1.45
N ASN A 137 50.84 4.44 2.67
CA ASN A 137 51.34 5.01 3.94
C ASN A 137 50.97 6.47 4.30
N GLY A 138 50.17 6.63 5.36
CA GLY A 138 50.06 7.89 6.14
C GLY A 138 51.28 8.09 7.06
N PRO A 139 51.20 8.92 8.13
CA PRO A 139 50.16 9.86 8.54
C PRO A 139 50.71 11.27 8.88
N LYS A 140 49.88 12.34 8.82
CA LYS A 140 49.95 13.43 9.83
C LYS A 140 48.77 14.40 9.77
N SER A 141 48.25 14.63 10.98
CA SER A 141 47.52 15.79 11.47
C SER A 141 47.87 17.11 10.77
N THR A 142 46.85 17.88 10.38
CA THR A 142 46.73 19.29 10.74
C THR A 142 45.27 19.71 10.85
N ASN A 143 45.02 20.40 11.95
CA ASN A 143 43.89 21.22 12.34
C ASN A 143 43.47 22.22 11.24
N VAL A 144 42.21 22.69 11.30
CA VAL A 144 41.67 24.02 10.93
C VAL A 144 40.29 23.90 10.28
N GLY A 145 39.33 24.66 10.82
CA GLY A 145 38.34 25.33 9.98
C GLY A 145 36.88 25.02 10.29
N SER A 146 36.33 25.72 11.28
CA SER A 146 34.90 25.95 11.46
C SER A 146 34.22 26.41 10.18
N SER A 147 33.06 25.85 9.86
CA SER A 147 32.07 26.53 9.02
C SER A 147 30.67 26.30 9.58
N GLU A 148 30.15 27.38 10.16
CA GLU A 148 28.81 27.54 10.70
C GLU A 148 27.79 27.48 9.56
N HIS A 149 26.90 26.47 9.53
CA HIS A 149 25.70 26.54 8.72
C HIS A 149 24.54 27.12 9.54
N ASN A 150 24.39 28.42 9.33
CA ASN A 150 23.31 29.30 9.77
C ASN A 150 21.97 28.86 9.16
N VAL A 151 21.14 28.15 9.92
CA VAL A 151 19.74 27.91 9.55
C VAL A 151 18.89 29.03 10.16
N LYS A 152 18.48 29.95 9.28
CA LYS A 152 17.49 31.01 9.55
C LYS A 152 16.19 30.41 10.07
N TYR A 153 15.88 30.67 11.34
CA TYR A 153 14.53 30.52 11.87
C TYR A 153 13.62 31.58 11.24
N VAL A 154 12.66 31.16 10.41
CA VAL A 154 11.58 32.02 9.94
C VAL A 154 10.43 31.91 10.94
N SER A 155 10.31 32.91 11.80
CA SER A 155 9.12 33.17 12.62
C SER A 155 8.06 33.87 11.78
N THR A 156 6.88 33.27 11.68
CA THR A 156 5.62 33.92 11.27
C THR A 156 4.55 33.11 12.00
N GLY A 157 3.73 33.64 12.91
CA GLY A 157 2.96 34.87 12.85
C GLY A 157 1.48 34.45 12.99
N ASN A 158 0.85 34.85 14.10
CA ASN A 158 -0.46 34.41 14.61
C ASN A 158 -1.68 34.52 13.67
N GLY A 159 -2.66 33.65 13.95
CA GLY A 159 -4.10 33.74 13.62
C GLY A 159 -4.70 32.33 13.60
N LEU A 160 -5.90 31.97 14.07
CA LEU A 160 -7.08 32.68 14.56
C LEU A 160 -8.06 31.60 15.12
N ARG A 161 -8.77 31.94 16.21
CA ARG A 161 -10.14 31.56 16.64
C ARG A 161 -10.75 30.16 16.37
N THR A 162 -11.25 29.59 17.48
CA THR A 162 -12.58 28.97 17.74
C THR A 162 -13.32 28.25 16.59
N ALA A 163 -13.58 26.94 16.73
CA ALA A 163 -14.83 26.40 17.27
C ALA A 163 -15.08 24.93 16.85
N ASN A 164 -15.61 24.19 17.81
CA ASN A 164 -16.52 23.04 17.72
C ASN A 164 -16.05 21.59 17.50
N ALA A 165 -16.61 20.80 18.41
CA ALA A 165 -16.62 19.36 18.58
C ALA A 165 -17.47 18.62 17.53
N GLY A 166 -17.16 17.35 17.29
CA GLY A 166 -18.06 16.44 16.58
C GLY A 166 -17.38 15.21 15.98
N THR A 167 -17.34 14.15 16.78
CA THR A 167 -17.31 12.70 16.49
C THR A 167 -17.49 12.23 15.04
N GLY A 168 -16.68 11.26 14.59
CA GLY A 168 -17.03 10.39 13.46
C GLY A 168 -15.84 9.79 12.71
N THR A 169 -15.63 8.49 12.86
CA THR A 169 -14.72 7.66 12.07
C THR A 169 -15.10 7.67 10.60
N THR A 170 -14.20 8.17 9.74
CA THR A 170 -14.26 7.91 8.30
C THR A 170 -12.82 7.72 7.80
N GLU A 171 -12.55 6.50 7.32
CA GLU A 171 -11.43 6.23 6.43
C GLU A 171 -11.63 7.10 5.18
N GLN A 172 -10.82 8.15 5.04
CA GLN A 172 -10.67 8.88 3.80
C GLN A 172 -9.19 8.91 3.45
N ASP A 173 -8.90 8.23 2.36
CA ASP A 173 -7.85 8.55 1.40
C ASP A 173 -7.92 10.06 1.12
N VAL A 174 -7.02 10.81 1.73
CA VAL A 174 -6.80 12.23 1.43
C VAL A 174 -5.58 12.27 0.52
N THR A 175 -5.83 12.09 -0.78
CA THR A 175 -4.96 12.65 -1.80
C THR A 175 -5.28 14.15 -1.87
N SER A 176 -4.48 14.97 -1.20
CA SER A 176 -4.51 16.43 -1.37
C SER A 176 -3.07 16.94 -1.30
N GLU A 177 -2.61 17.39 -2.46
CA GLU A 177 -1.34 18.01 -2.82
C GLU A 177 -0.71 18.88 -1.71
N GLY A 178 0.00 18.21 -0.81
CA GLY A 178 0.81 18.75 0.29
C GLY A 178 1.62 17.63 0.95
N GLU A 179 1.87 16.56 0.20
CA GLU A 179 2.01 15.20 0.73
C GLU A 179 3.47 14.84 1.00
N ASP A 180 3.78 14.79 2.29
CA ASP A 180 5.00 14.24 2.90
C ASP A 180 6.14 15.23 3.17
N ALA A 181 5.82 16.51 3.42
CA ALA A 181 6.76 17.41 4.09
C ALA A 181 7.28 16.79 5.40
N VAL A 182 8.60 16.83 5.60
CA VAL A 182 9.26 16.28 6.81
C VAL A 182 9.53 17.41 7.80
N LYS A 183 9.22 17.18 9.08
CA LYS A 183 9.56 18.06 10.19
C LYS A 183 10.57 17.39 11.10
N ILE A 184 11.57 18.17 11.53
CA ILE A 184 12.56 17.77 12.51
C ILE A 184 12.27 18.58 13.78
N LEU A 185 12.04 17.89 14.90
CA LEU A 185 11.84 18.57 16.19
C LEU A 185 13.18 19.04 16.77
N PRO A 186 13.20 19.98 17.74
CA PRO A 186 14.44 20.47 18.37
C PRO A 186 15.31 19.38 19.03
N CYS A 187 14.71 18.23 19.35
CA CYS A 187 15.40 17.05 19.86
C CYS A 187 16.05 16.17 18.77
N GLY A 188 15.91 16.53 17.48
CA GLY A 188 16.49 15.84 16.34
C GLY A 188 15.61 14.77 15.66
N HIS A 189 14.51 14.33 16.30
CA HIS A 189 13.64 13.31 15.73
C HIS A 189 12.83 13.83 14.53
N LYS A 190 12.76 13.02 13.47
CA LYS A 190 12.12 13.35 12.18
C LYS A 190 10.74 12.68 12.05
N PHE A 191 9.77 13.41 11.52
CA PHE A 191 8.39 12.93 11.29
C PHE A 191 7.80 13.54 10.02
N HIS A 192 6.76 12.92 9.42
CA HIS A 192 5.91 13.66 8.48
C HIS A 192 5.19 14.79 9.22
N GLU A 193 5.09 15.96 8.59
CA GLU A 193 4.43 17.14 9.12
C GLU A 193 3.00 16.81 9.59
N ARG A 194 2.21 16.15 8.72
CA ARG A 194 0.86 15.70 9.07
C ARG A 194 0.82 14.82 10.32
N CYS A 195 1.75 13.88 10.43
CA CYS A 195 1.77 12.91 11.52
C CYS A 195 2.08 13.57 12.86
N ILE A 196 3.04 14.49 12.89
CA ILE A 196 3.42 15.16 14.13
C ILE A 196 2.40 16.23 14.55
N LEU A 197 1.81 16.95 13.60
CA LEU A 197 0.74 17.91 13.89
C LEU A 197 -0.50 17.20 14.42
N GLN A 198 -0.91 16.10 13.80
CA GLN A 198 -2.04 15.29 14.29
C GLN A 198 -1.77 14.71 15.68
N TRP A 199 -0.52 14.31 15.94
CA TRP A 199 -0.12 13.83 17.27
C TRP A 199 -0.34 14.90 18.35
N PHE A 200 0.06 16.15 18.10
CA PHE A 200 -0.16 17.27 19.02
C PHE A 200 -1.62 17.72 19.11
N ALA A 201 -2.39 17.56 18.05
CA ALA A 201 -3.82 17.90 18.03
C ALA A 201 -4.69 16.89 18.81
N THR A 202 -4.16 15.71 19.14
CA THR A 202 -4.91 14.66 19.83
C THR A 202 -5.21 15.09 21.29
N PRO A 203 -6.48 15.24 21.70
CA PRO A 203 -6.84 15.81 23.01
C PRO A 203 -6.32 15.02 24.21
N GLN A 204 -6.07 13.72 24.05
CA GLN A 204 -5.48 12.87 25.09
C GLN A 204 -3.95 13.04 25.23
N ARG A 205 -3.34 13.89 24.39
CA ARG A 205 -1.89 14.08 24.23
C ARG A 205 -1.53 15.57 24.25
N ILE A 206 -2.07 16.34 25.21
CA ILE A 206 -1.80 17.78 25.44
C ILE A 206 -0.34 18.03 25.88
N ASN A 207 0.61 17.46 25.15
CA ASN A 207 2.02 17.50 25.47
C ASN A 207 2.70 17.95 24.18
N SER A 208 3.23 19.17 24.19
CA SER A 208 4.20 19.69 23.24
C SER A 208 5.55 18.94 23.37
N GLN A 209 5.50 17.62 23.50
CA GLN A 209 6.62 16.74 23.78
C GLN A 209 6.85 15.79 22.61
N CYS A 210 8.11 15.55 22.27
CA CYS A 210 8.48 14.57 21.27
C CYS A 210 7.87 13.18 21.57
N PRO A 211 7.22 12.50 20.60
CA PRO A 211 6.66 11.17 20.79
C PRO A 211 7.68 10.10 21.23
N ILE A 212 8.96 10.29 20.84
CA ILE A 212 10.05 9.33 21.06
C ILE A 212 10.74 9.62 22.39
N CYS A 213 11.39 10.79 22.53
CA CYS A 213 12.21 11.11 23.70
C CYS A 213 11.49 11.92 24.79
N ARG A 214 10.23 12.33 24.56
CA ARG A 214 9.41 13.14 25.48
C ARG A 214 9.96 14.53 25.83
N GLN A 215 11.01 14.98 25.13
CA GLN A 215 11.54 16.34 25.30
C GLN A 215 10.52 17.37 24.82
N SER A 216 10.36 18.46 25.58
CA SER A 216 9.52 19.60 25.21
C SER A 216 10.04 20.25 23.91
N VAL A 217 9.13 20.56 23.00
CA VAL A 217 9.40 21.28 21.75
C VAL A 217 9.52 22.79 22.01
N LEU A 218 8.93 23.28 23.11
CA LEU A 218 8.97 24.70 23.49
C LEU A 218 10.25 25.09 24.24
N GLU A 219 10.88 24.12 24.89
CA GLU A 219 12.11 24.31 25.67
C GLU A 219 13.23 23.45 25.07
N PRO A 220 13.97 23.99 24.09
CA PRO A 220 15.16 23.31 23.60
C PRO A 220 16.16 23.25 24.76
N LYS A 221 16.33 22.07 25.35
CA LYS A 221 17.47 21.81 26.23
C LYS A 221 18.72 21.94 25.36
N THR A 222 19.64 22.82 25.77
CA THR A 222 21.00 22.81 25.23
C THR A 222 21.53 21.39 25.40
N VAL A 223 22.20 20.87 24.36
CA VAL A 223 22.63 19.46 24.22
C VAL A 223 23.71 19.07 25.28
N GLU A 224 23.96 19.92 26.27
CA GLU A 224 25.13 19.92 27.15
C GLU A 224 25.08 18.88 28.29
N SER A 225 23.99 18.13 28.49
CA SER A 225 23.84 17.28 29.69
C SER A 225 23.87 15.76 29.49
N ARG A 226 24.25 15.25 28.31
CA ARG A 226 24.30 13.79 28.07
C ARG A 226 25.69 13.15 28.06
N THR A 227 26.78 13.90 28.17
CA THR A 227 28.13 13.30 28.14
C THR A 227 28.82 13.39 29.48
N ASN A 228 28.39 12.57 30.45
CA ASN A 228 29.37 12.06 31.41
C ASN A 228 30.09 10.88 30.74
N ASN A 229 31.28 11.17 30.19
CA ASN A 229 32.34 10.24 29.80
C ASN A 229 32.12 9.21 28.65
N GLY A 230 31.42 9.58 27.58
CA GLY A 230 31.45 8.80 26.33
C GLY A 230 30.64 9.44 25.21
N GLN A 231 31.11 9.30 23.96
CA GLN A 231 30.32 9.64 22.78
C GLN A 231 29.18 8.61 22.69
N PRO A 232 27.89 9.03 22.63
CA PRO A 232 26.78 8.08 22.56
C PRO A 232 26.92 7.23 21.31
N SER A 233 26.74 5.91 21.45
CA SER A 233 26.73 5.00 20.31
C SER A 233 25.50 5.28 19.44
N GLY A 234 25.57 4.96 18.14
CA GLY A 234 24.41 5.07 17.24
C GLY A 234 23.20 4.28 17.76
N TRP A 235 23.46 3.19 18.49
CA TRP A 235 22.46 2.43 19.22
C TRP A 235 21.75 3.20 20.33
N ASP A 236 22.45 3.98 21.14
CA ASP A 236 21.84 4.74 22.24
C ASP A 236 20.84 5.79 21.72
N VAL A 237 21.11 6.30 20.52
CA VAL A 237 20.19 7.21 19.80
C VAL A 237 19.00 6.43 19.25
N TYR A 238 19.26 5.31 18.57
CA TYR A 238 18.24 4.51 17.90
C TYR A 238 17.30 3.77 18.87
N GLU A 239 17.76 3.37 20.06
CA GLU A 239 16.99 2.51 20.96
C GLU A 239 15.61 3.10 21.30
N SER A 240 15.53 4.42 21.51
CA SER A 240 14.26 5.09 21.77
C SER A 240 13.32 5.09 20.55
N GLU A 241 13.86 5.23 19.34
CA GLU A 241 13.10 5.13 18.10
C GLU A 241 12.60 3.71 17.86
N TYR A 242 13.46 2.71 18.08
CA TYR A 242 13.14 1.29 17.92
C TYR A 242 11.88 0.92 18.71
N PHE A 243 11.87 1.20 20.02
CA PHE A 243 10.71 0.87 20.85
C PHE A 243 9.44 1.62 20.43
N PHE A 244 9.58 2.87 20.00
CA PHE A 244 8.45 3.65 19.52
C PHE A 244 7.86 3.03 18.23
N ARG A 245 8.71 2.75 17.24
CA ARG A 245 8.35 2.10 15.98
C ARG A 245 7.69 0.75 16.22
N MET A 246 8.25 -0.05 17.12
CA MET A 246 7.72 -1.37 17.45
C MET A 246 6.31 -1.29 18.06
N ARG A 247 6.08 -0.35 18.99
CA ARG A 247 4.74 -0.12 19.55
C ARG A 247 3.74 0.37 18.49
N ARG A 248 4.19 1.19 17.53
CA ARG A 248 3.36 1.64 16.41
C ARG A 248 3.05 0.50 15.43
N ALA A 249 4.02 -0.37 15.16
CA ALA A 249 3.85 -1.55 14.32
C ALA A 249 2.80 -2.49 14.93
N HIS A 250 2.91 -2.78 16.23
CA HIS A 250 1.86 -3.54 16.94
C HIS A 250 0.49 -2.86 16.87
N HIS A 251 0.43 -1.53 17.04
CA HIS A 251 -0.83 -0.79 16.98
C HIS A 251 -1.51 -0.87 15.61
N TYR A 252 -0.77 -0.74 14.51
CA TYR A 252 -1.34 -0.79 13.15
C TYR A 252 -1.60 -2.20 12.64
N TYR A 253 -0.76 -3.15 13.05
CA TYR A 253 -0.79 -4.52 12.56
C TYR A 253 -1.09 -5.51 13.69
N SER A 254 -2.04 -5.19 14.56
CA SER A 254 -2.38 -6.02 15.74
C SER A 254 -2.80 -7.45 15.37
N ASP A 255 -3.28 -7.66 14.15
CA ASP A 255 -3.67 -8.96 13.61
C ASP A 255 -2.46 -9.87 13.30
N PHE A 256 -1.27 -9.29 13.12
CA PHE A 256 -0.06 -9.98 12.68
C PHE A 256 1.09 -9.84 13.69
N ILE A 257 1.18 -8.72 14.38
CA ILE A 257 2.18 -8.43 15.41
C ILE A 257 1.47 -8.47 16.76
N ARG A 258 1.61 -9.60 17.45
CA ARG A 258 1.07 -9.80 18.80
C ARG A 258 2.00 -9.18 19.85
N LEU A 259 1.44 -8.89 21.03
CA LEU A 259 2.17 -8.25 22.12
C LEU A 259 3.31 -9.13 22.67
N ASP A 260 3.13 -10.45 22.69
CA ASP A 260 4.15 -11.41 23.09
C ASP A 260 5.30 -11.47 22.09
N MET A 261 5.01 -11.51 20.77
CA MET A 261 6.02 -11.42 19.71
C MET A 261 6.85 -10.15 19.84
N MET A 262 6.17 -9.01 20.04
CA MET A 262 6.84 -7.72 20.24
C MET A 262 7.75 -7.74 21.48
N ASN A 263 7.27 -8.28 22.61
CA ASN A 263 8.07 -8.33 23.84
C ASN A 263 9.30 -9.24 23.68
N ASP A 264 9.14 -10.36 22.98
CA ASP A 264 10.23 -11.27 22.65
C ASP A 264 11.28 -10.57 21.75
N TRP A 265 10.86 -9.94 20.65
CA TRP A 265 11.77 -9.17 19.79
C TRP A 265 12.45 -8.01 20.51
N ASN A 266 11.76 -7.33 21.42
CA ASN A 266 12.35 -6.28 22.27
C ASN A 266 13.43 -6.84 23.22
N SER A 267 13.23 -8.06 23.73
CA SER A 267 14.21 -8.75 24.57
C SER A 267 15.44 -9.19 23.77
N ARG A 268 15.24 -9.57 22.50
CA ARG A 268 16.24 -10.03 21.54
C ARG A 268 16.72 -8.95 20.57
N ARG A 269 16.51 -7.67 20.91
CA ARG A 269 16.74 -6.55 19.97
C ARG A 269 18.19 -6.40 19.47
N ARG A 270 19.17 -6.98 20.17
CA ARG A 270 20.59 -7.00 19.75
C ARG A 270 20.98 -8.26 18.98
N ASP A 271 20.07 -9.19 18.80
CA ASP A 271 20.31 -10.39 18.03
C ASP A 271 20.09 -10.05 16.55
N GLN A 272 20.97 -10.51 15.66
CA GLN A 272 20.91 -10.20 14.22
C GLN A 272 19.81 -10.96 13.46
N GLU A 273 18.96 -11.73 14.16
CA GLU A 273 17.86 -12.46 13.54
C GLU A 273 16.79 -11.47 13.04
N PRO A 274 16.48 -11.42 11.74
CA PRO A 274 15.44 -10.54 11.21
C PRO A 274 14.05 -10.95 11.70
N MET A 275 13.25 -9.99 12.16
CA MET A 275 11.88 -10.24 12.65
C MET A 275 10.98 -10.81 11.54
N THR A 276 11.25 -10.39 10.30
CA THR A 276 10.54 -10.86 9.09
C THR A 276 10.69 -12.35 8.83
N THR A 277 11.73 -12.99 9.38
CA THR A 277 12.00 -14.43 9.23
C THR A 277 11.52 -15.27 10.42
N SER A 278 10.93 -14.62 11.44
CA SER A 278 10.49 -15.33 12.63
C SER A 278 9.45 -16.42 12.30
N PRO A 279 9.55 -17.61 12.92
CA PRO A 279 8.58 -18.68 12.72
C PRO A 279 7.15 -18.25 13.05
N GLU A 280 6.98 -17.42 14.09
CA GLU A 280 5.67 -16.92 14.52
C GLU A 280 5.00 -16.05 13.44
N LEU A 281 5.75 -15.15 12.79
CA LEU A 281 5.20 -14.32 11.72
C LEU A 281 4.92 -15.15 10.45
N THR A 282 5.79 -16.10 10.14
CA THR A 282 5.65 -16.98 8.95
C THR A 282 4.38 -17.83 9.03
N ARG A 283 4.02 -18.33 10.22
CA ARG A 283 2.76 -19.08 10.43
C ARG A 283 1.50 -18.24 10.21
N LEU A 284 1.61 -16.92 10.34
CA LEU A 284 0.50 -15.98 10.13
C LEU A 284 0.34 -15.55 8.67
N ASP A 285 1.24 -15.97 7.78
CA ASP A 285 1.17 -15.67 6.35
C ASP A 285 -0.13 -16.24 5.75
N PRO A 286 -1.04 -15.37 5.29
CA PRO A 286 -2.29 -15.81 4.68
C PRO A 286 -2.08 -16.73 3.46
N ALA A 287 -0.98 -16.56 2.70
CA ALA A 287 -0.67 -17.42 1.56
C ALA A 287 -0.38 -18.86 2.04
N ALA A 288 0.54 -19.00 3.00
CA ALA A 288 0.92 -20.28 3.59
C ALA A 288 -0.27 -21.01 4.23
N VAL A 289 -1.13 -20.28 4.96
CA VAL A 289 -2.34 -20.84 5.57
C VAL A 289 -3.30 -21.40 4.50
N THR A 290 -3.40 -20.74 3.35
CA THR A 290 -4.31 -21.21 2.29
C THR A 290 -3.77 -22.38 1.49
N GLU A 291 -2.45 -22.51 1.38
CA GLU A 291 -1.83 -23.71 0.83
C GLU A 291 -2.02 -24.90 1.76
N ALA A 292 -1.81 -24.74 3.08
CA ALA A 292 -2.02 -25.82 4.05
C ALA A 292 -3.44 -26.41 3.99
N ARG A 293 -4.47 -25.58 3.81
CA ARG A 293 -5.87 -26.01 3.65
C ARG A 293 -6.17 -26.72 2.33
N ARG A 294 -5.34 -26.55 1.30
CA ARG A 294 -5.53 -27.24 0.01
C ARG A 294 -5.11 -28.71 0.09
N TRP A 295 -4.22 -29.05 1.03
CA TRP A 295 -3.64 -30.40 1.18
C TRP A 295 -4.24 -31.20 2.36
N SER A 296 -5.15 -30.60 3.13
CA SER A 296 -5.89 -31.25 4.23
C SER A 296 -7.27 -31.73 3.78
#